data_AF-A0A1Q3TFG1-F1
#
_entry.id   AF-A0A1Q3TFG1-F1
#
_cell.length_a   1.000
_cell.length_b   1.000
_cell.length_c   1.000
_cell.angle_alpha   90.00
_cell.angle_beta   90.00
_cell.angle_gamma   90.00
#
_symmetry.space_group_name_H-M   'P 1'
#
loop_
_entity.id
_entity.type
_entity.pdbx_description
1 polymer ?
#
loop_
_entity_poly.entity_id
_entity_poly.type
_entity_poly.pdbx_seq_one_letter_code
_entity_poly.pdbx_strand_id
1 'polypeptide(L)'
;MDAPSNRLTTIYNNKSANSSELRNLDILASPIDLKHWPKGSTLTNNGKKTINWRVSFHGRLSFIQVDGKKIRAIPQTGTMGNTCSYVDVKVLPGKTIMTILP
;
A
#
# COMPACT_ATOMS: atom_id res chain seq x y z
N MET A 1 14.46 -21.41 1.29
CA MET A 1 13.06 -21.45 1.75
C MET A 1 12.36 -20.24 1.18
N ASP A 2 11.29 -20.50 0.45
CA ASP A 2 10.52 -19.60 -0.40
C ASP A 2 10.12 -18.28 0.27
N ALA A 3 10.22 -17.20 -0.50
CA ALA A 3 9.38 -16.02 -0.31
C ALA A 3 8.21 -16.12 -1.31
N PRO A 4 7.10 -16.83 -1.00
CA PRO A 4 6.05 -17.12 -1.97
C PRO A 4 5.03 -15.97 -2.03
N SER A 5 5.48 -14.73 -2.17
CA SER A 5 4.54 -13.60 -2.16
C SER A 5 5.02 -12.52 -3.09
N ASN A 6 4.53 -12.56 -4.32
CA ASN A 6 4.57 -11.49 -5.31
C ASN A 6 3.72 -10.28 -4.82
N ARG A 7 4.03 -9.77 -3.61
CA ARG A 7 3.21 -8.86 -2.81
C ARG A 7 4.07 -7.79 -2.14
N LEU A 8 3.82 -6.53 -2.51
CA LEU A 8 4.37 -5.37 -1.84
C LEU A 8 3.46 -5.00 -0.66
N THR A 9 4.01 -4.86 0.54
CA THR A 9 3.26 -4.35 1.70
C THR A 9 3.82 -3.01 2.12
N THR A 10 2.96 -2.00 2.24
CA THR A 10 3.37 -0.67 2.74
C THR A 10 2.59 -0.36 4.00
N ILE A 11 3.30 0.12 5.03
CA ILE A 11 2.71 0.60 6.28
C ILE A 11 3.17 2.05 6.44
N TYR A 12 2.22 2.98 6.50
CA TYR A 12 2.54 4.36 6.84
C TYR A 12 2.75 4.49 8.35
N ASN A 13 4.01 4.64 8.79
CA ASN A 13 4.39 4.68 10.21
C ASN A 13 4.75 6.10 10.71
N ASN A 14 4.50 7.16 9.92
CA ASN A 14 4.96 8.51 10.30
C ASN A 14 3.87 9.31 11.03
N LYS A 15 4.18 9.75 12.26
CA LYS A 15 3.32 10.62 13.09
C LYS A 15 3.41 12.11 12.73
N SER A 16 4.37 12.50 11.88
CA SER A 16 4.53 13.89 11.42
C SER A 16 3.81 14.11 10.08
N ALA A 17 3.42 15.36 9.81
CA ALA A 17 2.67 15.78 8.62
C ALA A 17 3.47 15.70 7.29
N ASN A 18 4.56 14.94 7.27
CA ASN A 18 5.52 14.94 6.18
C ASN A 18 5.18 13.84 5.17
N SER A 19 5.21 14.17 3.88
CA SER A 19 5.15 13.14 2.84
C SER A 19 6.47 12.38 2.75
N SER A 20 6.39 11.10 2.44
CA SER A 20 7.56 10.26 2.17
C SER A 20 7.42 9.71 0.75
N GLU A 21 8.49 9.79 -0.02
CA GLU A 21 8.50 9.36 -1.40
C GLU A 21 9.64 8.38 -1.62
N LEU A 22 9.36 7.33 -2.38
CA LEU A 22 10.29 6.29 -2.71
C LEU A 22 10.14 6.05 -4.22
N ARG A 23 11.17 6.43 -4.97
CA ARG A 23 11.18 6.38 -6.44
C ARG A 23 12.09 5.26 -6.91
N ASN A 24 11.71 4.66 -8.03
CA ASN A 24 12.52 3.66 -8.75
C ASN A 24 12.98 2.48 -7.88
N LEU A 25 12.11 1.97 -7.02
CA LEU A 25 12.41 0.75 -6.28
C LEU A 25 12.06 -0.44 -7.15
N ASP A 26 13.07 -1.25 -7.47
CA ASP A 26 12.88 -2.50 -8.16
C ASP A 26 12.28 -3.54 -7.22
N ILE A 27 10.99 -3.82 -7.41
CA ILE A 27 10.29 -4.88 -6.70
C ILE A 27 9.93 -5.95 -7.70
N LEU A 28 10.43 -7.18 -7.50
CA LEU A 28 10.10 -8.34 -8.34
C LEU A 28 10.44 -8.10 -9.83
N ALA A 29 11.55 -7.40 -10.09
CA ALA A 29 11.98 -6.93 -11.42
C ALA A 29 10.96 -5.99 -12.10
N SER A 30 10.26 -5.17 -11.32
CA SER A 30 9.38 -4.11 -11.80
C SER A 30 9.66 -2.82 -11.01
N PRO A 31 10.11 -1.74 -11.68
CA PRO A 31 10.31 -0.46 -11.02
C PRO A 31 8.97 0.11 -10.57
N ILE A 32 8.92 0.61 -9.35
CA ILE A 32 7.76 1.28 -8.78
C ILE A 32 8.11 2.65 -8.21
N ASP A 33 7.12 3.53 -8.21
CA ASP A 33 7.14 4.77 -7.44
C ASP A 33 6.05 4.75 -6.39
N LEU A 34 6.42 4.91 -5.14
CA LEU A 34 5.51 4.98 -4.00
C LEU A 34 5.61 6.36 -3.37
N LYS A 35 4.47 7.03 -3.21
CA LYS A 35 4.37 8.28 -2.46
C LYS A 35 3.36 8.10 -1.34
N HIS A 36 3.75 8.42 -0.12
CA HIS A 36 2.92 8.38 1.07
C HIS A 36 2.76 9.80 1.62
N TRP A 37 1.59 10.09 2.19
CA TRP A 37 1.30 11.32 2.94
C TRP A 37 0.34 10.99 4.08
N PRO A 38 0.09 11.91 5.03
CA PRO A 38 -0.63 11.60 6.27
C PRO A 38 -2.01 10.97 6.12
N LYS A 39 -2.67 11.17 4.97
CA LYS A 39 -4.01 10.66 4.68
C LYS A 39 -4.09 9.76 3.47
N GLY A 40 -2.96 9.28 2.93
CA GLY A 40 -3.03 8.46 1.73
C GLY A 40 -1.69 8.04 1.16
N SER A 41 -1.78 7.28 0.08
CA SER A 41 -0.62 6.70 -0.60
C SER A 41 -0.94 6.48 -2.07
N THR A 42 0.01 6.79 -2.95
CA THR A 42 -0.05 6.41 -4.37
C THR A 42 1.05 5.43 -4.69
N LEU A 43 0.71 4.40 -5.45
CA LEU A 43 1.68 3.48 -6.04
C LEU A 43 1.53 3.51 -7.56
N THR A 44 2.63 3.84 -8.24
CA THR A 44 2.76 3.74 -9.69
C THR A 44 3.60 2.52 -10.03
N ASN A 45 3.08 1.66 -10.90
CA ASN A 45 3.82 0.52 -11.43
C ASN A 45 4.42 0.89 -12.79
N ASN A 46 5.72 1.19 -12.82
CA ASN A 46 6.46 1.47 -14.04
C ASN A 46 7.01 0.20 -14.71
N GLY A 47 6.79 -0.97 -14.09
CA GLY A 47 7.23 -2.24 -14.63
C GLY A 47 6.27 -2.86 -15.63
N LYS A 48 6.61 -4.10 -16.03
CA LYS A 48 5.86 -4.87 -17.04
C LYS A 48 4.95 -5.95 -16.44
N LYS A 49 4.99 -6.15 -15.12
CA LYS A 49 4.21 -7.18 -14.41
C LYS A 49 3.20 -6.55 -13.47
N THR A 50 2.05 -7.19 -13.29
CA THR A 50 1.07 -6.78 -12.27
C THR A 50 1.64 -6.96 -10.88
N ILE A 51 1.46 -5.96 -10.02
CA ILE A 51 1.90 -5.96 -8.63
C ILE A 51 0.69 -6.12 -7.74
N ASN A 52 0.75 -7.05 -6.78
CA ASN A 52 -0.22 -7.10 -5.70
C ASN A 52 0.29 -6.18 -4.59
N TRP A 53 -0.39 -5.07 -4.37
CA TRP A 53 -0.05 -4.09 -3.36
C TRP A 53 -1.00 -4.18 -2.17
N ARG A 54 -0.45 -4.55 -1.02
CA ARG A 54 -1.10 -4.47 0.27
C ARG A 54 -0.83 -3.11 0.90
N VAL A 55 -1.78 -2.19 0.77
CA VAL A 55 -1.71 -0.95 1.54
C VAL A 55 -2.24 -1.22 2.94
N SER A 56 -1.47 -0.81 3.96
CA SER A 56 -1.80 -1.02 5.36
C SER A 56 -1.70 0.30 6.13
N PHE A 57 -2.65 0.53 7.01
CA PHE A 57 -2.71 1.70 7.88
C PHE A 57 -2.88 1.28 9.33
N HIS A 58 -2.37 2.08 10.26
CA HIS A 58 -2.57 1.83 11.69
C HIS A 58 -4.03 2.08 12.09
N GLY A 59 -4.49 1.31 13.07
CA GLY A 59 -5.84 1.40 13.61
C GLY A 59 -6.83 0.46 12.92
N ARG A 60 -8.07 0.49 13.44
CA ARG A 60 -9.19 -0.31 12.94
C ARG A 60 -10.05 0.55 12.02
N LEU A 61 -9.85 0.38 10.71
CA LEU A 61 -10.60 1.09 9.68
C LEU A 61 -11.70 0.18 9.15
N SER A 62 -12.89 0.73 8.91
CA SER A 62 -13.99 0.00 8.26
C SER A 62 -13.78 -0.08 6.75
N PHE A 63 -13.17 0.95 6.15
CA PHE A 63 -12.84 1.01 4.74
C PHE A 63 -11.57 1.82 4.48
N ILE A 64 -10.95 1.58 3.33
CA ILE A 64 -9.90 2.39 2.71
C ILE A 64 -10.43 2.82 1.34
N GLN A 65 -10.28 4.09 0.98
CA GLN A 65 -10.63 4.53 -0.37
C GLN A 65 -9.51 4.15 -1.33
N VAL A 66 -9.83 3.48 -2.43
CA VAL A 66 -8.91 3.08 -3.49
C VAL A 66 -9.48 3.59 -4.82
N ASP A 67 -8.78 4.50 -5.48
CA ASP A 67 -9.23 5.24 -6.67
C ASP A 67 -10.64 5.81 -6.52
N GLY A 68 -10.90 6.42 -5.35
CA GLY A 68 -12.20 7.01 -4.99
C GLY A 68 -13.28 6.00 -4.57
N LYS A 69 -13.04 4.69 -4.70
CA LYS A 69 -13.99 3.64 -4.27
C LYS A 69 -13.69 3.22 -2.83
N LYS A 70 -14.73 3.14 -1.99
CA LYS A 70 -14.59 2.61 -0.62
C LYS A 70 -14.45 1.09 -0.68
N ILE A 71 -13.30 0.56 -0.30
CA ILE A 71 -13.06 -0.88 -0.18
C ILE A 71 -13.01 -1.24 1.29
N ARG A 72 -13.74 -2.30 1.69
CA ARG A 72 -13.73 -2.80 3.07
C ARG A 72 -12.30 -3.15 3.47
N ALA A 73 -11.83 -2.60 4.58
CA ALA A 73 -10.50 -2.90 5.10
C ALA A 73 -10.53 -4.17 5.94
N ILE A 74 -9.46 -4.95 5.87
CA ILE A 74 -9.28 -6.17 6.64
C ILE A 74 -8.43 -5.82 7.87
N PRO A 75 -8.97 -5.97 9.10
CA PRO A 75 -8.19 -5.76 10.30
C PRO A 75 -7.18 -6.90 10.46
N GLN A 76 -5.96 -6.56 10.82
CA GLN A 76 -4.88 -7.47 11.15
C GLN A 76 -4.28 -7.03 12.48
N THR A 77 -4.20 -7.96 13.43
CA THR A 77 -3.49 -7.73 14.69
C THR A 77 -2.06 -8.22 14.50
N GLY A 78 -1.09 -7.32 14.62
CA GLY A 78 0.32 -7.68 14.59
C GLY A 78 0.73 -8.42 15.87
N THR A 79 1.85 -9.15 15.80
CA THR A 79 2.39 -9.99 16.89
C THR A 79 2.69 -9.21 18.18
N MET A 80 2.83 -7.88 18.09
CA MET A 80 3.05 -6.98 19.22
C MET A 80 1.78 -6.29 19.74
N GLY A 81 0.58 -6.77 19.36
CA GLY A 81 -0.71 -6.20 19.80
C GLY A 81 -1.17 -4.95 19.04
N ASN A 82 -0.36 -4.43 18.12
CA ASN A 82 -0.74 -3.30 17.27
C ASN A 82 -1.77 -3.74 16.22
N THR A 83 -2.96 -3.14 16.23
CA THR A 83 -3.97 -3.36 15.18
C THR A 83 -3.70 -2.45 13.99
N CYS A 84 -3.59 -3.05 12.80
CA CYS A 84 -3.59 -2.35 11.53
C CYS A 84 -4.75 -2.83 10.66
N SER A 85 -5.11 -2.05 9.66
CA SER A 85 -6.12 -2.41 8.67
C SER A 85 -5.50 -2.31 7.29
N TYR A 86 -5.77 -3.29 6.43
CA TYR A 86 -5.17 -3.35 5.11
C TYR A 86 -6.18 -3.63 4.00
N VAL A 87 -5.81 -3.32 2.76
CA VAL A 87 -6.49 -3.78 1.55
C VAL A 87 -5.46 -4.22 0.53
N ASP A 88 -5.73 -5.35 -0.14
CA ASP A 88 -4.92 -5.84 -1.26
C ASP A 88 -5.49 -5.29 -2.58
N VAL A 89 -4.65 -4.58 -3.34
CA VAL A 89 -4.99 -3.96 -4.62
C VAL A 89 -4.05 -4.45 -5.71
N LYS A 90 -4.59 -4.74 -6.89
CA LYS A 90 -3.77 -5.09 -8.05
C LYS A 90 -3.40 -3.81 -8.82
N VAL A 91 -2.11 -3.54 -8.95
CA VAL A 91 -1.59 -2.43 -9.76
C VAL A 91 -1.08 -2.99 -11.08
N LEU A 92 -1.85 -2.79 -12.14
CA LEU A 92 -1.47 -3.22 -13.49
C LEU A 92 -0.24 -2.43 -13.98
N PRO A 93 0.54 -2.97 -14.94
CA PRO A 93 1.62 -2.26 -15.60
C PRO A 93 1.17 -0.89 -16.13
N GLY A 94 1.96 0.16 -15.87
CA GLY A 94 1.69 1.53 -16.32
C GLY A 94 0.51 2.20 -15.62
N LYS A 95 -0.05 1.62 -14.54
CA LYS A 95 -1.13 2.23 -13.77
C LYS A 95 -0.62 2.80 -12.46
N THR A 96 -1.32 3.86 -12.03
CA THR A 96 -1.19 4.46 -10.70
C THR A 96 -2.48 4.20 -9.94
N ILE A 97 -2.34 3.69 -8.72
CA ILE A 97 -3.45 3.54 -7.77
C ILE A 97 -3.27 4.58 -6.66
N MET A 98 -4.33 5.30 -6.35
CA MET A 98 -4.40 6.19 -5.20
C MET A 98 -5.22 5.56 -4.08
N THR A 99 -4.69 5.63 -2.86
CA THR A 99 -5.36 5.18 -1.66
C THR A 99 -5.47 6.32 -0.66
N ILE A 100 -6.62 6.45 -0.01
CA ILE A 100 -6.90 7.53 0.94
C ILE A 100 -7.54 6.93 2.19
N LEU A 101 -7.09 7.43 3.34
CA LEU A 101 -7.74 7.17 4.62
C LEU A 101 -9.10 7.87 4.71
N PRO A 102 -10.08 7.29 5.39
CA PRO A 102 -11.35 7.97 5.69
C PRO A 102 -11.15 9.26 6.50
#